data_AF-A0A926NR99-F1
#
_entry.id   AF-A0A926NR99-F1
#
_cell.length_a   1.000
_cell.length_b   1.000
_cell.length_c   1.000
_cell.angle_alpha   90.00
_cell.angle_beta   90.00
_cell.angle_gamma   90.00
#
_symmetry.space_group_name_H-M   'P 1'
#
loop_
_entity.id
_entity.type
_entity.pdbx_description
1 polymer ?
#
loop_
_entity_poly.entity_id
_entity_poly.type
_entity_poly.pdbx_seq_one_letter_code
_entity_poly.pdbx_strand_id
1 'polypeptide(L)'
;MKNDKIRLLLIIIPGVILFGGCEGKIDKQKAPFTHKDSVIDKKKSKTLVNNDNIVPDGNTRPYKEVDSLMELIKQNYKVVVVQKLEKICVKSDGDLSEYLDDVGNKLFNDHLNEFTDYLIDNPNSCLKGKLIEEISSELYVYPKSERPGKLLEEEEKVLASASKQKLSSKKMAFIKEIFKNVNPDLLD
;
A
#
# COMPACT_ATOMS: atom_id res chain seq x y z
N MET A 1 18.06 49.54 9.08
CA MET A 1 16.67 49.19 8.70
C MET A 1 16.44 49.66 7.27
N LYS A 2 16.44 48.75 6.30
CA LYS A 2 16.10 49.05 4.90
C LYS A 2 14.96 48.10 4.51
N ASN A 3 13.78 48.70 4.30
CA ASN A 3 12.55 48.05 3.88
C ASN A 3 12.53 48.03 2.34
N ASP A 4 12.83 46.88 1.75
CA ASP A 4 12.63 46.68 0.31
C ASP A 4 11.29 45.98 0.09
N LYS A 5 10.30 46.79 -0.30
CA LYS A 5 8.98 46.34 -0.77
C LYS A 5 9.12 45.88 -2.21
N ILE A 6 9.10 44.57 -2.45
CA ILE A 6 8.98 44.02 -3.81
C ILE A 6 7.49 43.78 -4.10
N ARG A 7 6.96 44.60 -5.02
CA ARG A 7 5.69 44.38 -5.72
C ARG A 7 5.93 43.32 -6.79
N LEU A 8 5.18 42.22 -6.80
CA LEU A 8 5.10 41.34 -7.96
C LEU A 8 3.67 41.26 -8.49
N LEU A 9 3.60 41.44 -9.80
CA LEU A 9 2.46 41.80 -10.63
C LEU A 9 1.63 40.56 -10.98
N LEU A 10 0.30 40.67 -10.85
CA LEU A 10 -0.68 39.71 -11.36
C LEU A 10 -0.64 39.68 -12.89
N ILE A 11 -0.46 38.49 -13.48
CA ILE A 11 -0.68 38.26 -14.92
C ILE A 11 -2.03 37.58 -15.10
N ILE A 12 -2.93 38.31 -15.75
CA ILE A 12 -4.25 37.85 -16.22
C ILE A 12 -4.06 37.33 -17.65
N ILE A 13 -4.52 36.11 -17.95
CA ILE A 13 -4.64 35.60 -19.32
C ILE A 13 -6.13 35.41 -19.64
N PRO A 14 -6.69 36.13 -20.64
CA PRO A 14 -8.04 35.86 -21.12
C PRO A 14 -8.04 34.98 -22.38
N GLY A 15 -8.94 33.98 -22.41
CA GLY A 15 -9.90 33.84 -23.50
C GLY A 15 -9.66 32.86 -24.66
N VAL A 16 -10.57 31.86 -24.73
CA VAL A 16 -11.36 31.39 -25.90
C VAL A 16 -10.68 30.50 -26.96
N ILE A 17 -11.28 29.33 -27.23
CA ILE A 17 -11.87 28.92 -28.54
C ILE A 17 -12.85 27.75 -28.33
N LEU A 18 -14.10 27.98 -28.76
CA LEU A 18 -15.18 27.03 -29.04
C LEU A 18 -15.06 26.55 -30.50
N PHE A 19 -15.24 25.25 -30.77
CA PHE A 19 -15.75 24.62 -32.02
C PHE A 19 -15.84 23.11 -31.70
N GLY A 20 -16.82 22.29 -32.07
CA GLY A 20 -18.01 22.37 -32.91
C GLY A 20 -18.52 20.93 -33.05
N GLY A 21 -19.84 20.70 -32.99
CA GLY A 21 -20.44 19.37 -33.13
C GLY A 21 -20.55 18.88 -34.57
N CYS A 22 -20.82 17.58 -34.73
CA CYS A 22 -21.42 16.99 -35.93
C CYS A 22 -22.32 15.80 -35.54
N GLU A 23 -23.56 15.85 -36.01
CA GLU A 23 -24.61 14.84 -35.93
C GLU A 23 -24.34 13.64 -36.87
N GLY A 24 -24.91 12.48 -36.56
CA GLY A 24 -25.01 11.34 -37.48
C GLY A 24 -26.11 10.36 -37.06
N LYS A 25 -27.11 10.20 -37.93
CA LYS A 25 -28.37 9.44 -37.75
C LYS A 25 -28.23 7.92 -37.93
N ILE A 26 -29.03 7.19 -37.12
CA ILE A 26 -29.91 6.02 -37.39
C ILE A 26 -29.44 4.94 -38.38
N ASP A 27 -29.41 3.66 -37.94
CA ASP A 27 -30.22 2.61 -38.57
C ASP A 27 -30.47 1.36 -37.70
N LYS A 28 -31.73 0.91 -37.71
CA LYS A 28 -32.21 -0.39 -37.20
C LYS A 28 -32.14 -1.39 -38.35
N GLN A 29 -31.71 -2.63 -38.13
CA GLN A 29 -32.42 -3.82 -38.63
C GLN A 29 -31.82 -5.17 -38.18
N LYS A 30 -32.71 -5.97 -37.58
CA LYS A 30 -32.99 -7.42 -37.78
C LYS A 30 -31.88 -8.47 -37.67
N ALA A 31 -32.12 -9.40 -36.74
CA ALA A 31 -31.60 -10.77 -36.69
C ALA A 31 -32.01 -11.61 -37.93
N PRO A 32 -31.41 -12.80 -38.15
CA PRO A 32 -32.10 -14.00 -37.65
C PRO A 32 -31.22 -15.19 -37.18
N PHE A 33 -31.88 -16.03 -36.39
CA PHE A 33 -31.63 -17.42 -35.98
C PHE A 33 -30.82 -18.34 -36.91
N THR A 34 -30.11 -19.32 -36.32
CA THR A 34 -30.34 -20.76 -36.60
C THR A 34 -29.68 -21.69 -35.56
N HIS A 35 -30.28 -22.87 -35.44
CA HIS A 35 -30.23 -23.88 -34.37
C HIS A 35 -29.51 -25.15 -34.89
N LYS A 36 -28.80 -25.89 -34.01
CA LYS A 36 -28.73 -27.38 -33.89
C LYS A 36 -27.32 -27.97 -33.70
N ASP A 37 -27.23 -28.68 -32.56
CA ASP A 37 -26.55 -29.93 -32.21
C ASP A 37 -25.52 -30.57 -33.16
N SER A 38 -24.37 -30.97 -32.61
CA SER A 38 -23.69 -32.25 -32.92
C SER A 38 -22.38 -32.46 -32.12
N VAL A 39 -22.42 -33.46 -31.22
CA VAL A 39 -21.45 -34.56 -31.01
C VAL A 39 -19.92 -34.26 -30.93
N ILE A 40 -19.40 -34.47 -29.73
CA ILE A 40 -18.11 -35.08 -29.30
C ILE A 40 -17.08 -35.38 -30.41
N ASP A 41 -15.89 -34.78 -30.33
CA ASP A 41 -14.64 -35.57 -30.40
C ASP A 41 -13.39 -34.87 -29.83
N LYS A 42 -12.60 -35.64 -29.09
CA LYS A 42 -11.35 -35.22 -28.42
C LYS A 42 -10.23 -35.08 -29.44
N LYS A 43 -9.59 -33.91 -29.54
CA LYS A 43 -8.14 -33.82 -29.82
C LYS A 43 -7.53 -32.48 -29.40
N LYS A 44 -6.56 -32.60 -28.48
CA LYS A 44 -5.51 -31.65 -28.07
C LYS A 44 -5.48 -30.29 -28.80
N SER A 45 -5.80 -29.24 -28.06
CA SER A 45 -5.22 -27.91 -28.29
C SER A 45 -4.55 -27.44 -27.01
N LYS A 46 -3.33 -26.91 -27.15
CA LYS A 46 -2.55 -26.27 -26.09
C LYS A 46 -3.37 -25.11 -25.51
N THR A 47 -3.88 -25.27 -24.29
CA THR A 47 -4.47 -24.14 -23.57
C THR A 47 -3.34 -23.41 -22.83
N LEU A 48 -3.12 -22.17 -23.24
CA LEU A 48 -2.43 -21.14 -22.47
C LEU A 48 -2.86 -21.20 -21.00
N VAL A 49 -1.89 -21.09 -20.10
CA VAL A 49 -2.11 -20.87 -18.67
C VAL A 49 -2.74 -19.47 -18.51
N ASN A 50 -4.08 -19.41 -18.52
CA ASN A 50 -4.82 -18.28 -17.98
C ASN A 50 -4.92 -18.48 -16.47
N ASN A 51 -4.25 -17.60 -15.72
CA ASN A 51 -4.21 -17.56 -14.27
C ASN A 51 -5.51 -16.97 -13.68
N ASP A 52 -6.67 -17.57 -13.96
CA ASP A 52 -7.95 -17.14 -13.38
C ASP A 52 -8.59 -18.22 -12.49
N ASN A 53 -7.78 -19.07 -11.87
CA ASN A 53 -8.27 -20.01 -10.86
C ASN A 53 -8.28 -19.33 -9.48
N ILE A 54 -9.16 -18.36 -9.30
CA ILE A 54 -9.65 -18.01 -7.96
C ILE A 54 -10.54 -19.18 -7.53
N VAL A 55 -9.99 -20.13 -6.79
CA VAL A 55 -10.79 -21.15 -6.09
C VAL A 55 -11.77 -20.42 -5.18
N PRO A 56 -13.10 -20.59 -5.37
CA PRO A 56 -14.09 -20.05 -4.46
C PRO A 56 -14.18 -21.01 -3.28
N ASP A 57 -13.38 -20.74 -2.24
CA ASP A 57 -13.52 -21.43 -0.97
C ASP A 57 -14.67 -20.77 -0.17
N GLY A 58 -15.60 -21.60 0.30
CA GLY A 58 -16.84 -21.22 0.97
C GLY A 58 -16.67 -20.67 2.38
N ASN A 59 -15.44 -20.36 2.78
CA ASN A 59 -15.10 -19.49 3.89
C ASN A 59 -14.29 -18.33 3.33
N THR A 60 -14.90 -17.16 3.14
CA THR A 60 -14.17 -15.96 2.70
C THR A 60 -13.21 -15.56 3.80
N ARG A 61 -11.94 -15.98 3.67
CA ARG A 61 -10.84 -15.44 4.48
C ARG A 61 -10.91 -13.91 4.36
N PRO A 62 -11.12 -13.17 5.46
CA PRO A 62 -11.16 -11.71 5.39
C PRO A 62 -9.83 -11.24 4.79
N TYR A 63 -9.90 -10.22 3.95
CA TYR A 63 -8.73 -9.55 3.35
C TYR A 63 -7.86 -10.42 2.42
N LYS A 64 -8.45 -11.41 1.74
CA LYS A 64 -7.78 -12.28 0.74
C LYS A 64 -6.90 -11.53 -0.26
N GLU A 65 -7.29 -10.31 -0.67
CA GLU A 65 -6.48 -9.47 -1.55
C GLU A 65 -5.17 -9.04 -0.88
N VAL A 66 -5.23 -8.55 0.36
CA VAL A 66 -4.04 -8.15 1.15
C VAL A 66 -3.15 -9.36 1.42
N ASP A 67 -3.73 -10.49 1.83
CA ASP A 67 -3.02 -11.76 2.01
C ASP A 67 -2.26 -12.16 0.73
N SER A 68 -2.93 -12.09 -0.43
CA SER A 68 -2.33 -12.46 -1.72
C SER A 68 -1.16 -11.55 -2.08
N LEU A 69 -1.26 -10.24 -1.80
CA LEU A 69 -0.17 -9.29 -2.01
C LEU A 69 1.00 -9.55 -1.06
N MET A 70 0.74 -9.88 0.20
CA MET A 70 1.77 -10.23 1.17
C MET A 70 2.52 -11.51 0.80
N GLU A 71 1.84 -12.53 0.29
CA GLU A 71 2.50 -13.74 -0.21
C GLU A 71 3.41 -13.44 -1.43
N LEU A 72 2.99 -12.55 -2.32
CA LEU A 72 3.85 -12.10 -3.43
C LEU A 72 5.10 -11.36 -2.95
N ILE A 73 4.96 -10.50 -1.93
CA ILE A 73 6.07 -9.75 -1.36
C ILE A 73 7.06 -10.69 -0.67
N LYS A 74 6.56 -11.64 0.12
CA LYS A 74 7.35 -12.66 0.79
C LYS A 74 8.20 -13.49 -0.17
N GLN A 75 7.65 -13.83 -1.34
CA GLN A 75 8.39 -14.55 -2.38
C GLN A 75 9.44 -13.67 -3.06
N ASN A 76 9.09 -12.42 -3.34
CA ASN A 76 9.97 -11.46 -3.97
C ASN A 76 9.48 -10.03 -3.73
N TYR A 77 10.24 -9.27 -2.94
CA TYR A 77 9.90 -7.90 -2.63
C TYR A 77 9.93 -7.04 -3.89
N LYS A 78 8.75 -6.54 -4.30
CA LYS A 78 8.59 -5.66 -5.44
C LYS A 78 7.84 -4.41 -5.02
N VAL A 79 8.45 -3.24 -5.21
CA VAL A 79 7.86 -1.94 -4.89
C VAL A 79 6.45 -1.77 -5.49
N VAL A 80 6.23 -2.26 -6.72
CA VAL A 80 4.91 -2.18 -7.37
C VAL A 80 3.81 -2.98 -6.65
N VAL A 81 4.16 -4.00 -5.87
CA VAL A 81 3.22 -4.79 -5.07
C VAL A 81 2.92 -4.06 -3.76
N VAL A 82 3.95 -3.48 -3.12
CA VAL A 82 3.79 -2.62 -1.94
C VAL A 82 2.94 -1.39 -2.27
N GLN A 83 3.11 -0.79 -3.44
CA GLN A 83 2.26 0.31 -3.92
C GLN A 83 0.79 -0.10 -4.12
N LYS A 84 0.48 -1.39 -4.33
CA LYS A 84 -0.91 -1.85 -4.33
C LYS A 84 -1.45 -1.93 -2.90
N LEU A 85 -0.67 -2.45 -1.96
CA LEU A 85 -1.01 -2.43 -0.53
C LEU A 85 -1.25 -1.00 -0.03
N GLU A 86 -0.38 -0.07 -0.41
CA GLU A 86 -0.51 1.36 -0.10
C GLU A 86 -1.88 1.93 -0.51
N LYS A 87 -2.35 1.59 -1.73
CA LYS A 87 -3.65 2.06 -2.23
C LYS A 87 -4.83 1.47 -1.47
N ILE A 88 -4.69 0.25 -0.96
CA ILE A 88 -5.69 -0.38 -0.10
C ILE A 88 -5.68 0.32 1.25
N CYS A 89 -4.50 0.55 1.83
CA CYS A 89 -4.31 1.23 3.10
C CYS A 89 -4.94 2.62 3.14
N VAL A 90 -4.71 3.45 2.12
CA VAL A 90 -5.30 4.81 2.07
C VAL A 90 -6.83 4.79 2.11
N LYS A 91 -7.46 3.67 1.74
CA LYS A 91 -8.92 3.51 1.69
C LYS A 91 -9.47 2.62 2.79
N SER A 92 -8.62 2.05 3.65
CA SER A 92 -9.06 1.10 4.66
C SER A 92 -9.69 1.81 5.86
N ASP A 93 -10.70 1.18 6.42
CA ASP A 93 -11.36 1.54 7.66
C ASP A 93 -11.66 0.28 8.50
N GLY A 94 -12.04 0.49 9.76
CA GLY A 94 -12.40 -0.58 10.72
C GLY A 94 -11.39 -1.71 10.78
N ASP A 95 -11.90 -2.94 10.79
CA ASP A 95 -11.10 -4.17 10.90
C ASP A 95 -10.03 -4.33 9.80
N LEU A 96 -10.22 -3.76 8.60
CA LEU A 96 -9.18 -3.81 7.54
C LEU A 96 -8.01 -2.88 7.88
N SER A 97 -8.31 -1.73 8.47
CA SER A 97 -7.31 -0.78 8.93
C SER A 97 -6.44 -1.42 10.02
N GLU A 98 -7.04 -2.08 11.02
CA GLU A 98 -6.31 -2.81 12.07
C GLU A 98 -5.47 -3.96 11.49
N TYR A 99 -6.03 -4.71 10.53
CA TYR A 99 -5.26 -5.77 9.85
C TYR A 99 -4.04 -5.22 9.10
N LEU A 100 -4.11 -3.98 8.61
CA LEU A 100 -2.99 -3.33 7.94
C LEU A 100 -1.92 -2.78 8.90
N ASP A 101 -2.25 -2.57 10.18
CA ASP A 101 -1.28 -2.26 11.23
C ASP A 101 -0.23 -3.39 11.32
N ASP A 102 -0.71 -4.64 11.52
CA ASP A 102 0.10 -5.87 11.51
C ASP A 102 0.86 -6.06 10.19
N VAL A 103 0.24 -5.76 9.03
CA VAL A 103 0.94 -5.82 7.73
C VAL A 103 2.10 -4.84 7.67
N GLY A 104 1.94 -3.61 8.16
CA GLY A 104 3.00 -2.61 8.22
C GLY A 104 4.19 -3.11 9.04
N ASN A 105 3.93 -3.68 10.21
CA ASN A 105 4.95 -4.27 11.08
C ASN A 105 5.64 -5.49 10.44
N LYS A 106 4.89 -6.39 9.80
CA LYS A 106 5.45 -7.53 9.06
C LYS A 106 6.36 -7.11 7.93
N LEU A 107 5.96 -6.13 7.12
CA LEU A 107 6.82 -5.59 6.05
C LEU A 107 8.13 -5.03 6.62
N PHE A 108 8.05 -4.34 7.76
CA PHE A 108 9.22 -3.77 8.41
C PHE A 108 10.16 -4.82 9.01
N ASN A 109 9.62 -5.88 9.58
CA ASN A 109 10.43 -6.96 10.17
C ASN A 109 11.01 -7.91 9.12
N ASP A 110 10.20 -8.34 8.16
CA ASP A 110 10.59 -9.35 7.16
C ASP A 110 11.41 -8.76 6.01
N HIS A 111 11.19 -7.47 5.69
CA HIS A 111 11.82 -6.76 4.57
C HIS A 111 12.40 -5.41 4.98
N LEU A 112 13.07 -5.37 6.15
CA LEU A 112 13.58 -4.15 6.76
C LEU A 112 14.31 -3.21 5.80
N ASN A 113 15.24 -3.72 4.99
CA ASN A 113 16.07 -2.90 4.11
C ASN A 113 15.25 -2.25 2.98
N GLU A 114 14.46 -3.05 2.27
CA GLU A 114 13.67 -2.66 1.11
C GLU A 114 12.44 -1.83 1.51
N PHE A 115 11.80 -2.17 2.63
CA PHE A 115 10.68 -1.40 3.16
C PHE A 115 11.14 -0.06 3.72
N THR A 116 12.30 0.00 4.37
CA THR A 116 12.90 1.28 4.77
C THR A 116 13.19 2.18 3.55
N ASP A 117 13.71 1.63 2.44
CA ASP A 117 13.86 2.42 1.19
C ASP A 117 12.52 2.96 0.70
N TYR A 118 11.51 2.10 0.65
CA TYR A 118 10.18 2.49 0.22
C TYR A 118 9.61 3.65 1.05
N LEU A 119 9.72 3.58 2.38
CA LEU A 119 9.18 4.62 3.27
C LEU A 119 9.99 5.93 3.21
N ILE A 120 11.31 5.86 2.97
CA ILE A 120 12.15 7.04 2.73
C ILE A 120 11.70 7.77 1.46
N ASP A 121 11.39 7.02 0.40
CA ASP A 121 10.95 7.59 -0.88
C ASP A 121 9.48 8.04 -0.85
N ASN A 122 8.69 7.55 0.12
CA ASN A 122 7.26 7.84 0.28
C ASN A 122 6.95 8.34 1.71
N PRO A 123 7.36 9.56 2.08
CA PRO A 123 7.31 10.03 3.47
C PRO A 123 5.89 10.14 4.06
N ASN A 124 4.86 10.26 3.20
CA ASN A 124 3.44 10.31 3.57
C ASN A 124 2.73 8.96 3.38
N SER A 125 3.47 7.85 3.38
CA SER A 125 2.90 6.51 3.24
C SER A 125 1.91 6.21 4.38
N CYS A 126 0.72 5.75 4.02
CA CYS A 126 -0.26 5.17 4.92
C CYS A 126 0.36 3.98 5.68
N LEU A 127 1.15 3.13 4.99
CA LEU A 127 1.83 2.01 5.63
C LEU A 127 2.88 2.45 6.67
N LYS A 128 3.46 3.66 6.55
CA LYS A 128 4.28 4.26 7.61
C LYS A 128 3.44 4.52 8.87
N GLY A 129 2.25 5.10 8.68
CA GLY A 129 1.29 5.34 9.77
C GLY A 129 0.91 4.03 10.45
N LYS A 130 0.57 3.01 9.66
CA LYS A 130 0.21 1.67 10.13
C LYS A 130 1.29 0.98 10.94
N LEU A 131 2.54 1.07 10.49
CA LEU A 131 3.68 0.60 11.26
C LEU A 131 3.80 1.29 12.63
N ILE A 132 3.64 2.62 12.67
CA ILE A 132 3.75 3.40 13.90
C ILE A 132 2.59 3.07 14.86
N GLU A 133 1.38 2.94 14.33
CA GLU A 133 0.18 2.54 15.08
C GLU A 133 0.35 1.14 15.68
N GLU A 134 0.82 0.16 14.90
CA GLU A 134 1.05 -1.20 15.41
C GLU A 134 2.07 -1.23 16.55
N ILE A 135 3.24 -0.60 16.37
CA ILE A 135 4.26 -0.56 17.44
C ILE A 135 3.70 0.16 18.68
N SER A 136 2.89 1.21 18.49
CA SER A 136 2.25 1.92 19.61
C SER A 136 1.26 0.99 20.34
N SER A 137 0.46 0.22 19.61
CA SER A 137 -0.49 -0.75 20.15
C SER A 137 0.20 -1.91 20.87
N GLU A 138 1.29 -2.45 20.32
CA GLU A 138 2.11 -3.47 20.97
C GLU A 138 2.69 -2.99 22.31
N LEU A 139 3.04 -1.70 22.42
CA LEU A 139 3.56 -1.11 23.65
C LEU A 139 2.47 -0.74 24.65
N TYR A 140 1.25 -0.46 24.19
CA TYR A 140 0.14 -0.04 25.03
C TYR A 140 -0.25 -1.07 26.10
N VAL A 141 -0.06 -2.36 25.79
CA VAL A 141 -0.38 -3.49 26.70
C VAL A 141 0.47 -3.51 27.97
N TYR A 142 1.60 -2.79 27.98
CA TYR A 142 2.46 -2.66 29.15
C TYR A 142 2.01 -1.52 30.08
N PRO A 143 2.25 -1.63 31.40
CA PRO A 143 2.03 -0.52 32.32
C PRO A 143 2.75 0.75 31.87
N LYS A 144 2.13 1.92 32.02
CA LYS A 144 2.69 3.24 31.61
C LYS A 144 4.14 3.45 32.01
N SER A 145 4.51 3.02 33.21
CA SER A 145 5.88 3.13 33.73
C SER A 145 6.92 2.29 32.99
N GLU A 146 6.51 1.23 32.30
CA GLU A 146 7.38 0.29 31.58
C GLU A 146 7.50 0.62 30.08
N ARG A 147 6.51 1.31 29.50
CA ARG A 147 6.44 1.62 28.05
C ARG A 147 7.72 2.27 27.49
N PRO A 148 8.34 3.27 28.14
CA PRO A 148 9.57 3.88 27.62
C PRO A 148 10.74 2.90 27.52
N GLY A 149 10.85 1.97 28.49
CA GLY A 149 11.87 0.92 28.47
C GLY A 149 11.63 -0.06 27.33
N LYS A 150 10.37 -0.48 27.13
CA LYS A 150 9.98 -1.39 26.04
C LYS A 150 10.19 -0.78 24.66
N LEU A 151 9.90 0.51 24.49
CA LEU A 151 10.16 1.23 23.25
C LEU A 151 11.66 1.22 22.88
N LEU A 152 12.52 1.49 23.87
CA LEU A 152 13.98 1.46 23.67
C LEU A 152 14.49 0.05 23.33
N GLU A 153 13.99 -0.98 23.99
CA GLU A 153 14.34 -2.38 23.70
C GLU A 153 14.02 -2.76 22.24
N GLU A 154 12.82 -2.42 21.76
CA GLU A 154 12.42 -2.69 20.37
C GLU A 154 13.21 -1.84 19.36
N GLU A 155 13.47 -0.55 19.65
CA GLU A 155 14.32 0.29 18.81
C GLU A 155 15.73 -0.32 18.66
N GLU A 156 16.35 -0.72 19.77
CA GLU A 156 17.69 -1.32 19.79
C GLU A 156 17.74 -2.63 19.01
N LYS A 157 16.71 -3.47 19.14
CA LYS A 157 16.57 -4.75 18.41
C LYS A 157 16.49 -4.53 16.89
N VAL A 158 15.70 -3.56 16.43
CA VAL A 158 15.60 -3.23 15.01
C VAL A 158 16.91 -2.62 14.50
N LEU A 159 17.52 -1.69 15.25
CA LEU A 159 18.81 -1.09 14.86
C LEU A 159 19.94 -2.11 14.83
N ALA A 160 19.95 -3.09 15.73
CA ALA A 160 20.90 -4.20 15.69
C ALA A 160 20.71 -5.04 14.42
N SER A 161 19.47 -5.31 14.03
CA SER A 161 19.16 -6.03 12.79
C SER A 161 19.57 -5.24 11.54
N ALA A 162 19.27 -3.95 11.50
CA ALA A 162 19.70 -3.02 10.46
C ALA A 162 21.23 -2.96 10.34
N SER A 163 21.93 -2.93 11.47
CA SER A 163 23.40 -2.93 11.52
C SER A 163 23.98 -4.24 10.97
N LYS A 164 23.39 -5.40 11.33
CA LYS A 164 23.78 -6.71 10.79
C LYS A 164 23.60 -6.79 9.27
N GLN A 165 22.54 -6.18 8.76
CA GLN A 165 22.26 -6.05 7.32
C GLN A 165 23.09 -4.94 6.64
N LYS A 166 23.94 -4.22 7.39
CA LYS A 166 24.80 -3.13 6.90
C LYS A 166 24.01 -1.98 6.24
N LEU A 167 22.85 -1.64 6.79
CA LEU A 167 22.07 -0.48 6.34
C LEU A 167 22.89 0.82 6.48
N SER A 168 22.64 1.78 5.58
CA SER A 168 23.34 3.06 5.58
C SER A 168 22.96 3.93 6.78
N SER A 169 23.80 4.89 7.13
CA SER A 169 23.51 5.87 8.20
C SER A 169 22.20 6.63 7.99
N LYS A 170 21.84 6.92 6.73
CA LYS A 170 20.55 7.53 6.37
C LYS A 170 19.38 6.64 6.79
N LYS A 171 19.45 5.34 6.48
CA LYS A 171 18.40 4.37 6.86
C LYS A 171 18.33 4.19 8.36
N MET A 172 19.47 4.09 9.03
CA MET A 172 19.55 4.00 10.49
C MET A 172 18.88 5.22 11.15
N ALA A 173 19.17 6.43 10.66
CA ALA A 173 18.54 7.65 11.16
C ALA A 173 17.02 7.67 10.91
N PHE A 174 16.57 7.17 9.75
CA PHE A 174 15.15 7.07 9.44
C PHE A 174 14.43 6.06 10.37
N ILE A 175 15.04 4.91 10.66
CA ILE A 175 14.47 3.95 11.63
C ILE A 175 14.27 4.63 12.99
N LYS A 176 15.27 5.37 13.49
CA LYS A 176 15.13 6.14 14.73
C LYS A 176 14.01 7.17 14.68
N GLU A 177 13.79 7.78 13.51
CA GLU A 177 12.66 8.70 13.32
C GLU A 177 11.31 7.99 13.44
N ILE A 178 11.17 6.75 12.92
CA ILE A 178 9.96 5.95 13.11
C ILE A 178 9.68 5.78 14.61
N PHE A 179 10.65 5.29 15.37
CA PHE A 179 10.51 5.06 16.81
C PHE A 179 10.23 6.34 17.63
N LYS A 180 10.71 7.50 17.18
CA LYS A 180 10.36 8.80 17.81
C LYS A 180 8.90 9.20 17.65
N ASN A 181 8.21 8.68 16.63
CA ASN A 181 6.80 8.98 16.37
C ASN A 181 5.86 7.93 17.01
N VAL A 182 6.39 6.84 17.55
CA VAL A 182 5.63 5.85 18.30
C VAL A 182 5.16 6.47 19.61
N ASN A 183 3.86 6.40 19.87
CA ASN A 183 3.25 6.97 21.06
C ASN A 183 2.10 6.09 21.58
N PRO A 184 2.38 5.13 22.46
CA PRO A 184 1.35 4.27 23.04
C PRO A 184 0.32 5.03 23.90
N ASP A 185 0.64 6.22 24.39
CA ASP A 185 -0.25 6.98 25.28
C ASP A 185 -1.44 7.62 24.53
N LEU A 186 -1.46 7.61 23.19
CA LEU A 186 -2.62 8.01 22.39
C LEU A 186 -3.79 7.02 22.48
N LEU A 187 -3.53 5.81 22.98
CA LEU A 187 -4.49 4.73 23.07
C LEU A 187 -5.11 4.57 24.48
N ASP A 188 -4.69 5.41 25.45
CA ASP A 188 -5.24 5.44 26.82
C ASP A 188 -6.60 6.15 26.95
#